data_AF-A0A4Y2C9Y3-F1
#
_entry.id   AF-A0A4Y2C9Y3-F1
#
_cell.length_a   1.000
_cell.length_b   1.000
_cell.length_c   1.000
_cell.angle_alpha   90.00
_cell.angle_beta   90.00
_cell.angle_gamma   90.00
#
_symmetry.space_group_name_H-M   'P 1'
#
loop_
_entity.id
_entity.type
_entity.pdbx_description
1 polymer ?
#
loop_
_entity_poly.entity_id
_entity_poly.type
_entity_poly.pdbx_seq_one_letter_code
_entity_poly.pdbx_strand_id
1 'polypeptide(L)'
;MQIIGRIVRTQQELKEAVFRNVAQHFIDYLWLRQRAILSPKNEDVSVLNKQLLQEFFGSVQIYKYIDTTCDINEVVNYPTKFLKTLESPGVPSHTLELKIEKPIILLRNLHPPSLCNGTRICIMKMMPRIIAATIMTGHAAVESVFIPRIPITTSDFPFQFKPLLFPVRLSFAMTINKAQEISLKVVGLDLLKPFFSHGQLYVVVQEFEKPTICTFYLETEEQRIFCISKLYNETFQARKDNICAVNS
;
A
#
# COMPACT_ATOMS: atom_id res chain seq x y z
N MET A 1 23.03 21.35 -10.79
CA MET A 1 21.93 20.96 -9.89
C MET A 1 21.58 19.50 -10.20
N GLN A 2 22.19 18.56 -9.51
CA GLN A 2 22.07 17.13 -9.84
C GLN A 2 20.79 16.60 -9.20
N ILE A 3 19.76 16.36 -10.02
CA ILE A 3 18.50 15.78 -9.55
C ILE A 3 18.83 14.36 -9.07
N ILE A 4 18.57 14.08 -7.79
CA ILE A 4 18.98 12.84 -7.08
C ILE A 4 18.18 11.61 -7.56
N GLY A 5 17.27 11.76 -8.53
CA GLY A 5 16.54 10.64 -9.14
C GLY A 5 16.06 10.94 -10.55
N ARG A 6 15.51 9.92 -11.21
CA ARG A 6 15.00 10.02 -12.60
C ARG A 6 13.60 10.63 -12.60
N ILE A 7 13.34 11.63 -13.43
CA ILE A 7 11.98 12.16 -13.64
C ILE A 7 11.37 11.48 -14.87
N VAL A 8 10.12 11.06 -14.75
CA VAL A 8 9.30 10.45 -15.80
C VAL A 8 8.04 11.28 -16.04
N ARG A 9 7.45 11.15 -17.23
CA ARG A 9 6.32 11.99 -17.68
C ARG A 9 4.99 11.26 -17.70
N THR A 10 4.98 9.95 -17.50
CA THR A 10 3.76 9.15 -17.49
C THR A 10 3.75 8.19 -16.29
N GLN A 11 2.55 7.85 -15.83
CA GLN A 11 2.38 6.83 -14.79
C GLN A 11 2.92 5.47 -15.24
N GLN A 12 2.85 5.17 -16.53
CA GLN A 12 3.39 3.94 -17.10
C GLN A 12 4.91 3.87 -17.00
N GLU A 13 5.62 4.94 -17.35
CA GLU A 13 7.07 5.03 -17.17
C GLU A 13 7.48 4.87 -15.69
N LEU A 14 6.67 5.39 -14.76
CA LEU A 14 6.92 5.22 -13.33
C LEU A 14 6.81 3.75 -12.91
N LYS A 15 5.73 3.08 -13.31
CA LYS A 15 5.52 1.66 -13.03
C LYS A 15 6.65 0.82 -13.60
N GLU A 16 7.05 1.08 -14.84
CA GLU A 16 8.16 0.38 -15.50
C GLU A 16 9.49 0.66 -14.81
N ALA A 17 9.73 1.88 -14.33
CA ALA A 17 10.97 2.21 -13.61
C ALA A 17 11.11 1.43 -12.30
N VAL A 18 10.01 1.28 -11.54
CA VAL A 18 9.99 0.57 -10.25
C VAL A 18 9.91 -0.95 -10.46
N PHE A 19 8.99 -1.38 -11.31
CA PHE A 19 8.67 -2.78 -11.59
C PHE A 19 9.11 -3.16 -13.00
N ARG A 20 10.40 -2.99 -13.34
CA ARG A 20 10.90 -3.33 -14.68
C ARG A 20 10.50 -4.75 -15.10
N ASN A 21 10.05 -4.88 -16.35
CA ASN A 21 9.72 -6.17 -16.97
C ASN A 21 8.67 -6.99 -16.21
N VAL A 22 7.61 -6.34 -15.68
CA VAL A 22 6.47 -6.98 -15.00
C VAL A 22 5.96 -8.21 -15.74
N ALA A 23 5.89 -8.13 -17.07
CA ALA A 23 5.35 -9.14 -17.97
C ALA A 23 6.37 -10.18 -18.44
N GLN A 24 7.60 -10.24 -17.90
CA GLN A 24 8.62 -11.18 -18.38
C GLN A 24 9.37 -11.93 -17.27
N HIS A 25 9.16 -11.59 -16.00
CA HIS A 25 9.84 -12.27 -14.88
C HIS A 25 8.93 -13.20 -14.10
N PHE A 26 9.46 -14.38 -13.74
CA PHE A 26 9.02 -15.13 -12.57
C PHE A 26 9.47 -14.31 -11.35
N ILE A 27 8.59 -13.41 -10.92
CA ILE A 27 8.93 -12.39 -9.92
C ILE A 27 9.06 -13.05 -8.56
N ASP A 28 10.31 -13.14 -8.08
CA ASP A 28 10.62 -13.58 -6.73
C ASP A 28 10.10 -12.56 -5.69
N TYR A 29 9.54 -13.04 -4.59
CA TYR A 29 9.08 -12.24 -3.46
C TYR A 29 10.17 -11.32 -2.90
N LEU A 30 11.45 -11.73 -2.97
CA LEU A 30 12.59 -10.90 -2.55
C LEU A 30 12.72 -9.62 -3.38
N TRP A 31 12.40 -9.71 -4.67
CA TRP A 31 12.40 -8.57 -5.58
C TRP A 31 11.26 -7.60 -5.26
N LEU A 32 10.05 -8.12 -5.01
CA LEU A 32 8.88 -7.30 -4.63
C LEU A 32 9.04 -6.62 -3.26
N ARG A 33 9.75 -7.26 -2.32
CA ARG A 33 10.01 -6.73 -0.97
C ARG A 33 10.64 -5.35 -0.98
N GLN A 34 11.59 -5.13 -1.88
CA GLN A 34 12.46 -3.96 -1.85
C GLN A 34 11.92 -2.79 -2.68
N ARG A 35 10.68 -2.87 -3.16
CA ARG A 35 10.14 -1.90 -4.11
C ARG A 35 8.71 -1.50 -3.78
N ALA A 36 8.40 -0.23 -4.01
CA ALA A 36 7.05 0.28 -3.94
C ALA A 36 6.90 1.60 -4.71
N ILE A 37 5.68 1.89 -5.13
CA ILE A 37 5.28 3.24 -5.52
C ILE A 37 4.65 3.93 -4.30
N LEU A 38 5.10 5.13 -4.00
CA LEU A 38 4.63 5.96 -2.92
C LEU A 38 3.77 7.08 -3.49
N SER A 39 2.61 7.30 -2.88
CA SER A 39 1.71 8.40 -3.24
C SER A 39 1.21 9.11 -1.98
N PRO A 40 0.85 10.40 -2.05
CA PRO A 40 0.31 11.11 -0.89
C PRO A 40 -1.01 10.53 -0.36
N LYS A 41 -1.95 10.15 -1.24
CA LYS A 41 -3.33 9.77 -0.85
C LYS A 41 -3.65 8.29 -1.05
N ASN A 42 -4.55 7.76 -0.24
CA ASN A 42 -4.98 6.36 -0.32
C ASN A 42 -5.78 6.01 -1.59
N GLU A 43 -6.51 6.98 -2.16
CA GLU A 43 -7.26 6.82 -3.41
C GLU A 43 -6.33 6.44 -4.56
N ASP A 44 -5.26 7.21 -4.73
CA ASP A 44 -4.27 7.02 -5.80
C ASP A 44 -3.52 5.70 -5.61
N VAL A 45 -3.18 5.36 -4.36
CA VAL A 45 -2.61 4.05 -4.00
C VAL A 45 -3.54 2.90 -4.41
N SER A 46 -4.85 3.06 -4.24
CA SER A 46 -5.83 2.01 -4.58
C SER A 46 -5.93 1.81 -6.09
N VAL A 47 -5.94 2.91 -6.86
CA VAL A 47 -5.94 2.88 -8.33
C VAL A 47 -4.65 2.22 -8.86
N LEU A 48 -3.49 2.67 -8.39
CA LEU A 48 -2.17 2.13 -8.77
C LEU A 48 -2.07 0.63 -8.49
N ASN A 49 -2.47 0.20 -7.29
CA ASN A 49 -2.44 -1.21 -6.91
C ASN A 49 -3.34 -2.06 -7.81
N LYS A 50 -4.54 -1.57 -8.16
CA LYS A 50 -5.46 -2.29 -9.05
C LYS A 50 -4.87 -2.43 -10.45
N GLN A 51 -4.32 -1.35 -11.00
CA GLN A 51 -3.68 -1.39 -12.32
C GLN A 51 -2.49 -2.36 -12.34
N LEU A 52 -1.58 -2.25 -11.36
CA LEU A 52 -0.43 -3.14 -11.24
C LEU A 52 -0.84 -4.60 -11.10
N LEU A 53 -1.87 -4.91 -10.29
CA LEU A 53 -2.38 -6.28 -10.18
C LEU A 53 -2.73 -6.88 -11.55
N GLN A 54 -3.36 -6.11 -12.43
CA GLN A 54 -3.76 -6.57 -13.76
C GLN A 54 -2.56 -6.80 -14.68
N GLU A 55 -1.49 -6.01 -14.53
CA GLU A 55 -0.25 -6.15 -15.31
C GLU A 55 0.57 -7.40 -14.92
N PHE A 56 0.52 -7.83 -13.66
CA PHE A 56 1.20 -9.06 -13.22
C PHE A 56 0.48 -10.32 -13.72
N PHE A 57 1.22 -11.34 -14.16
CA PHE A 57 0.61 -12.66 -14.43
C PHE A 57 0.04 -13.32 -13.16
N GLY A 58 -0.87 -14.26 -13.39
CA GLY A 58 -1.51 -15.08 -12.36
C GLY A 58 -3.03 -14.90 -12.34
N SER A 59 -3.74 -15.93 -11.87
CA SER A 59 -5.19 -15.92 -11.75
C SER A 59 -5.62 -15.02 -10.60
N VAL A 60 -6.54 -14.09 -10.88
CA VAL A 60 -7.17 -13.25 -9.85
C VAL A 60 -8.14 -14.11 -9.04
N GLN A 61 -8.00 -14.09 -7.73
CA GLN A 61 -9.00 -14.58 -6.80
C GLN A 61 -9.74 -13.41 -6.17
N ILE A 62 -11.07 -13.49 -6.18
CA ILE A 62 -11.94 -12.44 -5.69
C ILE A 62 -12.56 -12.89 -4.36
N TYR A 63 -12.34 -12.09 -3.32
CA TYR A 63 -12.96 -12.29 -2.02
C TYR A 63 -14.04 -11.25 -1.77
N LYS A 64 -15.29 -11.72 -1.62
CA LYS A 64 -16.41 -10.92 -1.11
C LYS A 64 -16.44 -11.01 0.41
N TYR A 65 -17.02 -10.01 1.09
CA TYR A 65 -17.31 -10.12 2.52
C TYR A 65 -18.25 -11.31 2.78
N ILE A 66 -18.11 -11.93 3.96
CA ILE A 66 -19.06 -12.95 4.43
C ILE A 66 -19.94 -12.30 5.48
N ASP A 67 -21.24 -12.39 5.27
CA ASP A 67 -22.26 -11.90 6.19
C ASP A 67 -22.32 -12.86 7.38
N THR A 68 -21.97 -12.36 8.55
CA THR A 68 -22.34 -12.98 9.81
C THR A 68 -23.45 -12.14 10.41
N THR A 69 -24.68 -12.62 10.31
CA THR A 69 -25.84 -12.00 10.96
C THR A 69 -25.69 -12.18 12.46
N CYS A 70 -25.67 -11.08 13.21
CA CYS A 70 -25.95 -11.13 14.63
C CYS A 70 -27.47 -11.25 14.76
N ASP A 71 -27.92 -12.34 15.39
CA ASP A 71 -29.32 -12.63 15.70
C ASP A 71 -30.17 -13.30 14.61
N ILE A 72 -30.65 -14.51 14.92
CA ILE A 72 -31.51 -15.36 14.07
C ILE A 72 -32.90 -14.72 13.88
N ASN A 73 -33.29 -13.85 14.80
CA ASN A 73 -34.58 -13.15 14.79
C ASN A 73 -34.62 -11.97 13.80
N GLU A 74 -33.46 -11.38 13.45
CA GLU A 74 -33.38 -10.27 12.48
C GLU A 74 -33.24 -10.76 11.02
N VAL A 75 -32.83 -12.01 10.80
CA VAL A 75 -32.66 -12.63 9.48
C VAL A 75 -33.96 -12.68 8.68
N VAL A 76 -35.11 -12.77 9.38
CA VAL A 76 -36.43 -12.84 8.75
C VAL A 76 -36.84 -11.49 8.13
N ASN A 77 -36.28 -10.37 8.60
CA ASN A 77 -36.70 -9.04 8.18
C ASN A 77 -35.96 -8.50 6.95
N TYR A 78 -34.82 -9.08 6.56
CA TYR A 78 -34.01 -8.52 5.47
C TYR A 78 -33.45 -9.62 4.56
N PRO A 79 -34.00 -9.78 3.33
CA PRO A 79 -33.45 -10.75 2.40
C PRO A 79 -32.01 -10.40 2.03
N THR A 80 -31.14 -11.40 1.87
CA THR A 80 -29.72 -11.28 1.47
C THR A 80 -29.48 -10.48 0.18
N LYS A 81 -30.55 -10.22 -0.60
CA LYS A 81 -30.52 -9.34 -1.77
C LYS A 81 -30.47 -7.85 -1.38
N PHE A 82 -31.09 -7.42 -0.29
CA PHE A 82 -31.13 -6.02 0.16
C PHE A 82 -29.77 -5.54 0.66
N LEU A 83 -29.02 -6.42 1.32
CA LEU A 83 -27.66 -6.16 1.81
C LEU A 83 -26.62 -6.00 0.69
N LYS A 84 -26.90 -6.54 -0.51
CA LYS A 84 -26.02 -6.41 -1.69
C LYS A 84 -26.19 -5.08 -2.42
N THR A 85 -27.25 -4.33 -2.12
CA THR A 85 -27.61 -3.08 -2.81
C THR A 85 -27.21 -1.82 -2.01
N LEU A 86 -26.69 -1.99 -0.79
CA LEU A 86 -26.22 -0.90 0.06
C LEU A 86 -24.82 -0.45 -0.38
N GLU A 87 -24.73 0.12 -1.57
CA GLU A 87 -23.56 0.88 -2.02
C GLU A 87 -23.65 2.29 -1.44
N SER A 88 -22.95 2.56 -0.32
CA SER A 88 -22.82 3.93 0.20
C SER A 88 -21.47 4.54 -0.23
N PRO A 89 -21.42 5.86 -0.49
CA PRO A 89 -20.16 6.55 -0.77
C PRO A 89 -19.26 6.47 0.48
N GLY A 90 -18.09 5.84 0.36
CA GLY A 90 -17.11 5.72 1.46
C GLY A 90 -16.91 4.30 1.99
N VAL A 91 -17.69 3.31 1.54
CA VAL A 91 -17.41 1.89 1.80
C VAL A 91 -16.36 1.41 0.79
N PRO A 92 -15.24 0.79 1.23
CA PRO A 92 -14.25 0.24 0.31
C PRO A 92 -14.91 -0.77 -0.62
N SER A 93 -14.59 -0.70 -1.93
CA SER A 93 -14.90 -1.72 -2.95
C SER A 93 -15.21 -3.08 -2.33
N HIS A 94 -16.46 -3.56 -2.45
CA HIS A 94 -17.02 -4.77 -1.79
C HIS A 94 -16.29 -6.10 -2.12
N THR A 95 -15.21 -6.02 -2.89
CA THR A 95 -14.40 -7.12 -3.37
C THR A 95 -12.92 -6.84 -3.18
N LEU A 96 -12.23 -7.82 -2.60
CA LEU A 96 -10.78 -7.87 -2.48
C LEU A 96 -10.23 -8.79 -3.56
N GLU A 97 -9.55 -8.21 -4.56
CA GLU A 97 -8.90 -8.94 -5.65
C GLU A 97 -7.43 -9.19 -5.31
N LEU A 98 -7.01 -10.46 -5.34
CA LEU A 98 -5.65 -10.87 -4.99
C LEU A 98 -5.10 -11.89 -6.01
N LYS A 99 -3.78 -12.00 -6.08
CA LYS A 99 -3.05 -13.02 -6.84
C LYS A 99 -2.01 -13.67 -5.92
N ILE A 100 -1.70 -14.95 -6.16
CA ILE A 100 -0.61 -15.65 -5.46
C ILE A 100 0.72 -14.92 -5.76
N GLU A 101 1.65 -14.97 -4.79
CA GLU A 101 2.98 -14.36 -4.85
C GLU A 101 2.98 -12.83 -4.98
N LYS A 102 1.87 -12.16 -4.63
CA LYS A 102 1.79 -10.69 -4.64
C LYS A 102 1.86 -10.12 -3.22
N PRO A 103 2.44 -8.92 -3.07
CA PRO A 103 2.58 -8.28 -1.77
C PRO A 103 1.24 -7.69 -1.35
N ILE A 104 0.87 -7.94 -0.11
CA ILE A 104 -0.24 -7.29 0.59
C ILE A 104 0.28 -6.68 1.89
N ILE A 105 -0.49 -5.77 2.46
CA ILE A 105 -0.18 -5.09 3.71
C ILE A 105 -1.34 -5.24 4.68
N LEU A 106 -1.02 -5.52 5.95
CA LEU A 106 -2.02 -5.60 7.01
C LEU A 106 -2.60 -4.23 7.35
N LEU A 107 -3.91 -4.17 7.53
CA LEU A 107 -4.68 -2.98 7.88
C LEU A 107 -4.99 -2.90 9.38
N ARG A 108 -4.75 -3.98 10.13
CA ARG A 108 -4.98 -4.06 11.58
C ARG A 108 -3.89 -4.89 12.25
N ASN A 109 -3.74 -4.67 13.55
CA ASN A 109 -2.90 -5.51 14.40
C ASN A 109 -3.62 -6.85 14.60
N LEU A 110 -2.91 -7.94 14.35
CA LEU A 110 -3.37 -9.31 14.58
C LEU A 110 -2.57 -9.98 15.68
N HIS A 111 -1.25 -9.86 15.62
CA HIS A 111 -0.34 -10.46 16.59
C HIS A 111 0.95 -9.63 16.72
N PRO A 112 0.94 -8.57 17.55
CA PRO A 112 2.13 -7.80 17.82
C PRO A 112 3.22 -8.65 18.50
N PRO A 113 4.52 -8.39 18.24
CA PRO A 113 5.04 -7.30 17.40
C PRO A 113 5.17 -7.64 15.90
N SER A 114 4.92 -8.89 15.48
CA SER A 114 5.23 -9.35 14.12
C SER A 114 4.13 -9.03 13.08
N LEU A 115 2.86 -9.17 13.45
CA LEU A 115 1.69 -8.93 12.60
C LEU A 115 0.91 -7.70 13.03
N CYS A 116 1.48 -6.54 12.71
CA CYS A 116 0.92 -5.23 13.01
C CYS A 116 0.35 -4.56 11.74
N ASN A 117 -0.42 -3.50 11.94
CA ASN A 117 -0.87 -2.64 10.85
C ASN A 117 0.36 -2.08 10.12
N GLY A 118 0.51 -2.43 8.85
CA GLY A 118 1.65 -2.05 8.03
C GLY A 118 2.63 -3.16 7.72
N THR A 119 2.54 -4.31 8.39
CA THR A 119 3.38 -5.45 8.03
C THR A 119 3.07 -5.85 6.59
N ARG A 120 4.08 -5.77 5.72
CA ARG A 120 4.01 -6.30 4.36
C ARG A 120 4.24 -7.79 4.38
N ILE A 121 3.35 -8.53 3.74
CA ILE A 121 3.38 -9.99 3.65
C ILE A 121 3.18 -10.39 2.18
N CYS A 122 3.78 -11.49 1.76
CA CYS A 122 3.62 -12.04 0.41
C CYS A 122 2.66 -13.23 0.45
N ILE A 123 1.68 -13.28 -0.44
CA ILE A 123 0.68 -14.35 -0.49
C ILE A 123 1.34 -15.64 -0.99
N MET A 124 1.26 -16.71 -0.20
CA MET A 124 1.73 -18.04 -0.59
C MET A 124 0.57 -18.95 -1.02
N LYS A 125 -0.57 -18.85 -0.33
CA LYS A 125 -1.77 -19.62 -0.67
C LYS A 125 -3.04 -18.88 -0.29
N MET A 126 -4.02 -18.94 -1.17
CA MET A 126 -5.34 -18.31 -0.99
C MET A 126 -6.39 -19.39 -0.77
N MET A 127 -7.05 -19.36 0.40
CA MET A 127 -8.16 -20.25 0.74
C MET A 127 -9.41 -19.41 1.10
N PRO A 128 -10.62 -19.97 1.11
CA PRO A 128 -11.85 -19.18 1.31
C PRO A 128 -11.89 -18.32 2.58
N ARG A 129 -11.30 -18.80 3.68
CA ARG A 129 -11.33 -18.17 5.01
C ARG A 129 -9.97 -17.76 5.57
N ILE A 130 -8.88 -18.23 4.96
CA ILE A 130 -7.50 -18.04 5.42
C ILE A 130 -6.61 -17.72 4.21
N ILE A 131 -5.73 -16.74 4.37
CA ILE A 131 -4.61 -16.52 3.45
C ILE A 131 -3.34 -16.97 4.17
N ALA A 132 -2.60 -17.91 3.59
CA ALA A 132 -1.25 -18.22 4.04
C ALA A 132 -0.29 -17.25 3.36
N ALA A 133 0.57 -16.62 4.13
CA ALA A 133 1.50 -15.60 3.65
C ALA A 133 2.83 -15.68 4.38
N THR A 134 3.85 -15.01 3.84
CA THR A 134 5.18 -14.90 4.46
C THR A 134 5.49 -13.44 4.75
N ILE A 135 6.00 -13.14 5.94
CA ILE A 135 6.38 -11.78 6.32
C ILE A 135 7.56 -11.31 5.46
N MET A 136 7.42 -10.14 4.84
CA MET A 136 8.43 -9.62 3.91
C MET A 136 9.52 -8.83 4.62
N THR A 137 9.20 -8.08 5.69
CA THR A 137 10.10 -7.10 6.30
C THR A 137 10.02 -7.11 7.84
N GLY A 138 11.05 -6.59 8.50
CA GLY A 138 11.12 -6.51 9.96
C GLY A 138 11.83 -7.70 10.61
N HIS A 139 11.77 -7.78 11.95
CA HIS A 139 12.43 -8.82 12.74
C HIS A 139 11.88 -10.22 12.46
N ALA A 140 10.59 -10.32 12.12
CA ALA A 140 9.91 -11.58 11.82
C ALA A 140 9.94 -11.94 10.32
N ALA A 141 10.86 -11.36 9.54
CA ALA A 141 10.92 -11.63 8.11
C ALA A 141 11.13 -13.13 7.82
N VAL A 142 10.52 -13.64 6.74
CA VAL A 142 10.54 -15.06 6.31
C VAL A 142 9.64 -15.99 7.14
N GLU A 143 9.07 -15.52 8.25
CA GLU A 143 8.08 -16.30 9.00
C GLU A 143 6.78 -16.51 8.18
N SER A 144 6.25 -17.73 8.24
CA SER A 144 4.97 -18.10 7.63
C SER A 144 3.83 -17.80 8.59
N VAL A 145 2.78 -17.15 8.08
CA VAL A 145 1.65 -16.65 8.86
C VAL A 145 0.33 -16.94 8.19
N PHE A 146 -0.72 -17.02 8.99
CA PHE A 146 -2.10 -17.20 8.52
C PHE A 146 -2.91 -15.96 8.83
N ILE A 147 -3.53 -15.38 7.79
CA ILE A 147 -4.39 -14.22 7.91
C ILE A 147 -5.84 -14.70 7.82
N PRO A 148 -6.60 -14.69 8.92
CA PRO A 148 -8.02 -15.01 8.89
C PRO A 148 -8.85 -13.82 8.43
N ARG A 149 -10.10 -14.08 8.06
CA ARG A 149 -11.12 -13.04 8.01
C ARG A 149 -11.48 -12.59 9.42
N ILE A 150 -11.58 -11.29 9.65
CA ILE A 150 -11.96 -10.69 10.92
C ILE A 150 -13.29 -9.92 10.77
N PRO A 151 -14.10 -9.81 11.84
CA PRO A 151 -15.30 -9.00 11.81
C PRO A 151 -14.93 -7.52 11.80
N ILE A 152 -15.56 -6.74 10.92
CA ILE A 152 -15.50 -5.28 10.93
C ILE A 152 -16.80 -4.75 11.52
N THR A 153 -16.74 -3.92 12.56
CA THR A 153 -17.92 -3.21 13.05
C THR A 153 -18.24 -2.07 12.08
N THR A 154 -19.41 -2.08 11.46
CA THR A 154 -19.94 -0.93 10.71
C THR A 154 -20.80 -0.10 11.64
N SER A 155 -20.38 1.14 11.94
CA SER A 155 -21.09 2.07 12.83
C SER A 155 -22.33 2.71 12.20
N ASP A 156 -22.52 2.57 10.88
CA ASP A 156 -23.41 3.45 10.10
C ASP A 156 -24.74 2.79 9.71
N PHE A 157 -25.02 1.59 10.25
CA PHE A 157 -26.26 0.87 9.95
C PHE A 157 -27.15 0.75 11.19
N PRO A 158 -28.50 0.84 11.03
CA PRO A 158 -29.46 0.70 12.12
C PRO A 158 -29.53 -0.72 12.71
N PHE A 159 -28.74 -1.67 12.19
CA PHE A 159 -28.58 -3.05 12.67
C PHE A 159 -27.10 -3.40 12.81
N GLN A 160 -26.76 -4.31 13.74
CA GLN A 160 -25.37 -4.72 13.98
C GLN A 160 -24.91 -5.73 12.93
N PHE A 161 -24.49 -5.24 11.77
CA PHE A 161 -23.83 -6.06 10.77
C PHE A 161 -22.32 -6.19 11.08
N LYS A 162 -21.81 -7.43 11.08
CA LYS A 162 -20.39 -7.72 11.27
C LYS A 162 -19.85 -8.53 10.08
N PRO A 163 -19.50 -7.88 8.96
CA PRO A 163 -18.90 -8.57 7.82
C PRO A 163 -17.54 -9.14 8.20
N LEU A 164 -17.31 -10.39 7.82
CA LEU A 164 -16.02 -11.06 7.91
C LEU A 164 -15.18 -10.76 6.65
N LEU A 165 -14.11 -10.00 6.85
CA LEU A 165 -13.23 -9.49 5.80
C LEU A 165 -11.77 -9.82 6.11
N PHE A 166 -10.94 -10.04 5.08
CA PHE A 166 -9.50 -10.06 5.32
C PHE A 166 -9.01 -8.63 5.58
N PRO A 167 -8.25 -8.38 6.68
CA PRO A 167 -7.77 -7.06 7.02
C PRO A 167 -6.50 -6.71 6.24
N VAL A 168 -6.56 -6.82 4.91
CA VAL A 168 -5.41 -6.64 4.01
C VAL A 168 -5.79 -5.84 2.77
N ARG A 169 -4.79 -5.22 2.14
CA ARG A 169 -4.88 -4.66 0.79
C ARG A 169 -3.60 -4.94 0.02
N LEU A 170 -3.64 -4.82 -1.30
CA LEU A 170 -2.44 -4.87 -2.15
C LEU A 170 -1.39 -3.84 -1.73
N SER A 171 -0.12 -4.18 -1.92
CA SER A 171 1.03 -3.39 -1.46
C SER A 171 2.14 -3.27 -2.50
N PHE A 172 1.76 -3.07 -3.77
CA PHE A 172 2.69 -2.58 -4.79
C PHE A 172 2.90 -1.07 -4.64
N ALA A 173 1.82 -0.36 -4.36
CA ALA A 173 1.82 1.04 -3.96
C ALA A 173 1.38 1.18 -2.50
N MET A 174 1.87 2.22 -1.83
CA MET A 174 1.46 2.58 -0.48
C MET A 174 1.51 4.10 -0.28
N THR A 175 0.92 4.59 0.81
CA THR A 175 1.03 6.02 1.11
C THR A 175 2.42 6.33 1.63
N ILE A 176 2.90 7.55 1.37
CA ILE A 176 4.20 8.03 1.87
C ILE A 176 4.31 7.81 3.38
N ASN A 177 3.30 8.21 4.15
CA ASN A 177 3.30 8.03 5.62
C ASN A 177 3.48 6.56 6.04
N LYS A 178 3.01 5.60 5.22
CA LYS A 178 3.12 4.18 5.54
C LYS A 178 4.50 3.61 5.22
N ALA A 179 5.27 4.28 4.37
CA ALA A 179 6.62 3.87 3.99
C ALA A 179 7.70 4.26 5.01
N GLN A 180 7.40 5.14 5.96
CA GLN A 180 8.36 5.69 6.94
C GLN A 180 9.21 4.63 7.65
N GLU A 181 8.62 3.48 7.99
CA GLU A 181 9.29 2.40 8.72
C GLU A 181 9.68 1.21 7.83
N ILE A 182 9.63 1.37 6.50
CA ILE A 182 9.86 0.29 5.54
C ILE A 182 11.17 0.54 4.80
N SER A 183 12.04 -0.47 4.78
CA SER A 183 13.26 -0.41 3.97
C SER A 183 12.97 -0.77 2.52
N LEU A 184 13.05 0.22 1.63
CA LEU A 184 12.91 0.08 0.19
C LEU A 184 14.24 0.41 -0.51
N LYS A 185 14.54 -0.28 -1.62
CA LYS A 185 15.71 -0.01 -2.49
C LYS A 185 15.34 0.64 -3.82
N VAL A 186 14.10 0.46 -4.28
CA VAL A 186 13.60 1.11 -5.50
C VAL A 186 12.26 1.75 -5.18
N VAL A 187 12.19 3.07 -5.31
CA VAL A 187 11.01 3.85 -4.94
C VAL A 187 10.56 4.67 -6.13
N GLY A 188 9.27 4.54 -6.47
CA GLY A 188 8.60 5.47 -7.37
C GLY A 188 7.78 6.46 -6.54
N LEU A 189 7.85 7.75 -6.84
CA LEU A 189 7.02 8.78 -6.22
C LEU A 189 6.00 9.26 -7.23
N ASP A 190 4.72 8.95 -7.00
CA ASP A 190 3.59 9.48 -7.75
C ASP A 190 3.12 10.79 -7.10
N LEU A 191 3.58 11.91 -7.66
CA LEU A 191 3.37 13.27 -7.14
C LEU A 191 2.40 14.08 -8.01
N LEU A 192 1.49 13.41 -8.72
CA LEU A 192 0.39 14.09 -9.42
C LEU A 192 -0.42 15.00 -8.49
N LYS A 193 -0.60 14.57 -7.24
CA LYS A 193 -1.21 15.37 -6.18
C LYS A 193 -0.12 15.93 -5.27
N PRO A 194 -0.26 17.19 -4.80
CA PRO A 194 0.72 17.78 -3.90
C PRO A 194 0.75 17.08 -2.54
N PHE A 195 1.89 17.15 -1.86
CA PHE A 195 1.99 16.80 -0.45
C PHE A 195 1.04 17.67 0.38
N PHE A 196 0.28 17.06 1.28
CA PHE A 196 -0.66 17.77 2.14
C PHE A 196 -0.17 17.90 3.59
N SER A 197 0.97 17.31 3.94
CA SER A 197 1.59 17.46 5.26
C SER A 197 3.12 17.56 5.18
N HIS A 198 3.74 18.22 6.15
CA HIS A 198 5.20 18.24 6.30
C HIS A 198 5.79 16.86 6.58
N GLY A 199 5.07 16.00 7.32
CA GLY A 199 5.50 14.63 7.59
C GLY A 199 5.73 13.81 6.31
N GLN A 200 4.95 14.03 5.25
CA GLN A 200 5.17 13.36 3.97
C GLN A 200 6.50 13.74 3.32
N LEU A 201 6.87 15.02 3.39
CA LEU A 201 8.10 15.49 2.78
C LEU A 201 9.31 14.94 3.53
N TYR A 202 9.27 14.94 4.86
CA TYR A 202 10.33 14.37 5.67
C TYR A 202 10.57 12.88 5.37
N VAL A 203 9.51 12.08 5.26
CA VAL A 203 9.64 10.66 4.89
C VAL A 203 10.29 10.51 3.52
N VAL A 204 9.86 11.33 2.55
CA VAL A 204 10.45 11.32 1.21
C VAL A 204 11.93 11.71 1.25
N VAL A 205 12.31 12.70 2.07
CA VAL A 205 13.70 13.09 2.32
C VAL A 205 14.52 11.94 2.90
N GLN A 206 14.01 11.24 3.91
CA GLN A 206 14.69 10.08 4.50
C GLN A 206 14.90 8.93 3.50
N GLU A 207 13.95 8.71 2.59
CA GLU A 207 14.11 7.72 1.51
C GLU A 207 15.24 8.10 0.53
N PHE A 208 15.57 9.39 0.37
CA PHE A 208 16.70 9.86 -0.45
C PHE A 208 18.06 9.79 0.24
N GLU A 209 18.09 9.73 1.56
CA GLU A 209 19.34 9.54 2.31
C GLU A 209 19.82 8.08 2.27
N LYS A 210 18.93 7.15 1.90
CA LYS A 210 19.24 5.74 1.67
C LYS A 210 19.81 5.52 0.26
N PRO A 211 20.61 4.47 0.00
CA PRO A 211 21.06 4.09 -1.34
C PRO A 211 19.91 3.51 -2.17
N THR A 212 18.92 4.35 -2.46
CA THR A 212 17.63 4.01 -3.07
C THR A 212 17.57 4.58 -4.49
N ILE A 213 17.14 3.77 -5.45
CA ILE A 213 16.85 4.25 -6.80
C ILE A 213 15.49 4.93 -6.76
N CYS A 214 15.47 6.26 -6.89
CA CYS A 214 14.24 7.04 -6.87
C CYS A 214 13.82 7.51 -8.28
N THR A 215 12.55 7.28 -8.61
CA THR A 215 11.91 7.79 -9.83
C THR A 215 10.70 8.65 -9.49
N PHE A 216 10.56 9.81 -10.14
CA PHE A 216 9.50 10.78 -9.86
C PHE A 216 8.57 10.90 -11.05
N TYR A 217 7.27 10.78 -10.80
CA TYR A 217 6.25 11.13 -11.78
C TYR A 217 5.62 12.47 -11.44
N LEU A 218 5.80 13.43 -12.34
CA LEU A 218 5.33 14.81 -12.24
C LEU A 218 4.75 15.19 -13.61
N GLU A 219 3.49 15.59 -13.67
CA GLU A 219 2.79 15.85 -14.93
C GLU A 219 3.16 17.22 -15.52
N THR A 220 3.19 18.26 -14.68
CA THR A 220 3.44 19.64 -15.14
C THR A 220 4.84 20.15 -14.79
N GLU A 221 5.35 21.11 -15.57
CA GLU A 221 6.59 21.84 -15.25
C GLU A 221 6.48 22.59 -13.91
N GLU A 222 5.33 23.19 -13.62
CA GLU A 222 5.10 23.89 -12.35
C GLU A 222 5.20 22.94 -11.15
N GLN A 223 4.60 21.75 -11.24
CA GLN A 223 4.72 20.72 -10.20
C GLN A 223 6.17 20.30 -10.00
N ARG A 224 6.97 20.22 -11.08
CA ARG A 224 8.40 19.91 -10.96
C ARG A 224 9.14 21.00 -10.22
N ILE A 225 8.96 22.27 -10.59
CA ILE A 225 9.63 23.40 -9.93
C ILE A 225 9.22 23.46 -8.45
N PHE A 226 7.93 23.30 -8.15
CA PHE A 226 7.44 23.29 -6.77
C PHE A 226 7.97 22.11 -5.96
N CYS A 227 7.92 20.89 -6.48
CA CYS A 227 8.38 19.71 -5.74
C CYS A 227 9.90 19.70 -5.57
N ILE A 228 10.66 20.03 -6.61
CA ILE A 228 12.13 20.08 -6.56
C ILE A 228 12.58 21.18 -5.61
N SER A 229 11.98 22.37 -5.65
CA SER A 229 12.35 23.45 -4.73
C SER A 229 12.04 23.08 -3.26
N LYS A 230 10.88 22.47 -3.00
CA LYS A 230 10.49 22.05 -1.66
C LYS A 230 11.39 20.92 -1.12
N LEU A 231 11.66 19.90 -1.93
CA LEU A 231 12.57 18.82 -1.57
C LEU A 231 14.01 19.30 -1.37
N TYR A 232 14.48 20.22 -2.22
CA TYR A 232 15.81 20.81 -2.08
C TYR A 232 15.94 21.62 -0.79
N ASN A 233 14.96 22.46 -0.47
CA ASN A 233 14.99 23.26 0.76
C ASN A 233 14.99 22.37 2.00
N GLU A 234 14.16 21.32 2.04
CA GLU A 234 14.11 20.42 3.20
C GLU A 234 15.34 19.50 3.30
N THR A 235 15.86 18.96 2.20
CA THR A 235 17.13 18.21 2.20
C THR A 235 18.33 19.08 2.61
N PHE A 236 18.35 20.35 2.19
CA PHE A 236 19.39 21.30 2.59
C PHE A 236 19.32 21.63 4.09
N GLN A 237 18.13 21.87 4.64
CA GLN A 237 17.97 22.10 6.08
C GLN A 237 18.33 20.86 6.90
N ALA A 238 17.84 19.68 6.51
CA ALA A 238 18.18 18.42 7.19
C ALA A 238 19.70 18.14 7.22
N ARG A 239 20.40 18.43 6.12
CA ARG A 239 21.87 18.33 6.08
C ARG A 239 22.56 19.35 6.99
N LYS A 240 22.04 20.58 7.06
CA LYS A 240 22.57 21.63 7.94
C LYS A 240 22.41 21.24 9.42
N ASP A 241 21.25 20.73 9.80
CA ASP A 241 20.95 20.31 11.17
C ASP A 241 21.81 19.10 11.58
N ASN A 242 22.02 18.14 10.68
CA ASN A 242 22.93 17.01 10.92
C ASN A 242 24.40 17.43 11.04
N ILE A 243 24.87 18.43 10.27
CA ILE A 243 26.23 18.98 10.42
C ILE A 243 26.39 19.70 11.77
N CYS A 244 25.35 20.37 12.26
CA CYS A 244 25.38 21.00 13.58
C CYS A 244 25.40 19.95 14.72
N ALA A 245 24.69 18.83 14.57
CA ALA A 245 24.62 17.77 15.59
C ALA A 245 25.87 16.89 15.68
N VAL A 246 26.67 16.78 14.60
CA VAL A 246 27.92 16.01 14.59
C VAL A 246 29.10 16.84 15.14
N ASN A 247 28.95 18.16 15.23
CA ASN A 247 29.98 19.09 15.73
C ASN A 247 29.70 19.60 17.15
N SER A 248 28.79 18.95 17.88
CA SER A 248 28.44 19.19 19.29
C SER A 248 28.68 17.95 20.13
#